data_AF-E9FYS6-F1
#
_entry.id   AF-E9FYS6-F1
#
_cell.length_a   1.000
_cell.length_b   1.000
_cell.length_c   1.000
_cell.angle_alpha   90.00
_cell.angle_beta   90.00
_cell.angle_gamma   90.00
#
_symmetry.space_group_name_H-M   'P 1'
#
loop_
_entity.id
_entity.type
_entity.pdbx_description
1 polymer ?
#
loop_
_entity_poly.entity_id
_entity_poly.type
_entity_poly.pdbx_seq_one_letter_code
_entity_poly.pdbx_strand_id
1 'polypeptide(L)'
;MAEVSLGEPSAAQEKTFVSVFHELCTKFDFGVAMYNLVAEQGEPHSRTFLMNLTVDMLGISVEGIGLTKMQAKHDAAYKMMFQIRETYRAGGTLNSVPRVKLVSCCEWLEKCGTLKEDIPKPPTEPTLNPAGVLTEWCLTRLSNLPDYRVVRTSGPSHSKTYFMTCKLGDRVTEGEGKSKKAAKNVAAGKMLQILEDEEL
;
A
#
# COMPACT_ATOMS: atom_id res chain seq x y z
N MET A 1 -31.96 6.59 -32.28
CA MET A 1 -31.60 7.55 -31.21
C MET A 1 -31.29 6.70 -30.00
N ALA A 2 -30.01 6.51 -29.69
CA ALA A 2 -29.57 5.70 -28.56
C ALA A 2 -29.02 6.65 -27.50
N GLU A 3 -29.78 6.82 -26.42
CA GLU A 3 -29.34 7.55 -25.23
C GLU A 3 -28.23 6.74 -24.55
N VAL A 4 -27.01 7.27 -24.62
CA VAL A 4 -25.87 6.77 -23.88
C VAL A 4 -25.93 7.41 -22.50
N SER A 5 -26.55 6.70 -21.55
CA SER A 5 -26.35 6.93 -20.11
C SER A 5 -24.90 6.58 -19.76
N LEU A 6 -24.09 7.59 -19.48
CA LEU A 6 -22.80 7.41 -18.81
C LEU A 6 -22.76 8.26 -17.54
N GLY A 7 -23.06 7.58 -16.43
CA GLY A 7 -22.25 7.60 -15.21
C GLY A 7 -22.13 8.94 -14.49
N GLU A 8 -22.92 9.08 -13.43
CA GLU A 8 -22.71 10.05 -12.36
C GLU A 8 -21.27 9.96 -11.76
N PRO A 9 -20.68 11.10 -11.35
CA PRO A 9 -19.34 11.13 -10.76
C PRO A 9 -19.38 10.56 -9.33
N SER A 10 -18.89 9.33 -9.18
CA SER A 10 -18.76 8.64 -7.89
C SER A 10 -17.59 9.20 -7.08
N ALA A 11 -17.93 9.70 -5.88
CA ALA A 11 -17.19 9.73 -4.62
C ALA A 11 -15.69 10.10 -4.65
N ALA A 12 -15.33 11.11 -3.86
CA ALA A 12 -13.95 11.50 -3.54
C ALA A 12 -13.05 10.30 -3.22
N GLN A 13 -12.32 9.80 -4.22
CA GLN A 13 -11.24 8.85 -4.05
C GLN A 13 -10.05 9.63 -3.50
N GLU A 14 -9.57 9.24 -2.31
CA GLU A 14 -8.22 9.59 -1.88
C GLU A 14 -7.27 9.22 -3.02
N LYS A 15 -6.72 10.25 -3.70
CA LYS A 15 -5.96 10.04 -4.92
C LYS A 15 -4.70 9.26 -4.57
N THR A 16 -4.60 8.02 -5.03
CA THR A 16 -3.40 7.19 -4.84
C THR A 16 -2.17 7.86 -5.45
N PHE A 17 -0.98 7.60 -4.91
CA PHE A 17 0.28 8.15 -5.44
C PHE A 17 0.49 7.83 -6.93
N VAL A 18 0.06 6.64 -7.38
CA VAL A 18 0.10 6.25 -8.80
C VAL A 18 -0.83 7.14 -9.64
N SER A 19 -2.06 7.40 -9.18
CA SER A 19 -2.98 8.29 -9.89
C SER A 19 -2.47 9.74 -9.94
N VAL A 20 -1.87 10.22 -8.86
CA VAL A 20 -1.29 11.57 -8.81
C VAL A 20 -0.08 11.67 -9.73
N PHE A 21 0.73 10.61 -9.79
CA PHE A 21 1.87 10.54 -10.71
C PHE A 21 1.41 10.58 -12.16
N HIS A 22 0.37 9.83 -12.47
CA HIS A 22 -0.21 9.83 -13.80
C HIS A 22 -0.76 11.21 -14.18
N GLU A 23 -1.51 11.87 -13.28
CA GLU A 23 -2.02 13.23 -13.50
C GLU A 23 -0.88 14.24 -13.70
N LEU A 24 0.22 14.08 -12.95
CA LEU A 24 1.43 14.88 -13.10
C LEU A 24 2.07 14.71 -14.48
N CYS A 25 2.27 13.46 -14.93
CA CYS A 25 2.82 13.18 -16.25
C CYS A 25 1.98 13.79 -17.38
N THR A 26 0.65 13.67 -17.28
CA THR A 26 -0.30 14.23 -18.23
C THR A 26 -0.31 15.77 -18.20
N LYS A 27 -0.22 16.37 -17.03
CA LYS A 27 -0.30 17.83 -16.87
C LYS A 27 0.93 18.58 -17.36
N PHE A 28 2.11 17.98 -17.21
CA PHE A 28 3.39 18.61 -17.57
C PHE A 28 3.99 18.10 -18.89
N ASP A 29 3.28 17.19 -19.57
CA ASP A 29 3.70 16.49 -20.77
C ASP A 29 5.08 15.82 -20.57
N PHE A 30 5.24 15.12 -19.46
CA PHE A 30 6.46 14.32 -19.20
C PHE A 30 6.44 12.97 -19.94
N GLY A 31 5.43 12.72 -20.77
CA GLY A 31 5.28 11.49 -21.52
C GLY A 31 4.65 10.36 -20.70
N VAL A 32 4.75 9.14 -21.21
CA VAL A 32 4.12 7.97 -20.61
C VAL A 32 5.03 7.36 -19.55
N ALA A 33 4.50 7.24 -18.33
CA ALA A 33 5.14 6.55 -17.23
C ALA A 33 5.18 5.02 -17.51
N MET A 34 6.37 4.46 -17.73
CA MET A 34 6.54 3.03 -17.98
C MET A 34 6.90 2.28 -16.70
N TYR A 35 5.99 1.40 -16.26
CA TYR A 35 6.19 0.51 -15.12
C TYR A 35 6.60 -0.88 -15.59
N ASN A 36 7.81 -1.31 -15.27
CA ASN A 36 8.31 -2.64 -15.59
C ASN A 36 8.62 -3.44 -14.31
N LEU A 37 8.12 -4.66 -14.23
CA LEU A 37 8.46 -5.56 -13.13
C LEU A 37 9.83 -6.17 -13.39
N VAL A 38 10.82 -5.80 -12.60
CA VAL A 38 12.22 -6.23 -12.80
C VAL A 38 12.45 -7.60 -12.20
N ALA A 39 12.00 -7.81 -10.96
CA ALA A 39 12.27 -9.03 -10.23
C ALA A 39 11.18 -9.38 -9.22
N GLU A 40 11.00 -10.67 -8.99
CA GLU A 40 10.25 -11.24 -7.87
C GLU A 40 11.21 -12.13 -7.07
N GLN A 41 11.65 -11.67 -5.90
CA GLN A 41 12.63 -12.39 -5.06
C GLN A 41 12.03 -12.70 -3.69
N GLY A 42 12.48 -13.78 -3.05
CA GLY A 42 12.01 -14.20 -1.72
C GLY A 42 11.11 -15.43 -1.76
N GLU A 43 10.87 -15.97 -0.57
CA GLU A 43 10.08 -17.20 -0.38
C GLU A 43 8.58 -16.92 -0.60
N PRO A 44 7.75 -17.94 -0.87
CA PRO A 44 6.31 -17.75 -1.12
C PRO A 44 5.57 -16.95 -0.05
N HIS A 45 6.07 -16.97 1.19
CA HIS A 45 5.51 -16.28 2.35
C HIS A 45 6.16 -14.91 2.63
N SER A 46 7.27 -14.56 1.96
CA SER A 46 8.05 -13.33 2.16
C SER A 46 8.51 -12.70 0.82
N ARG A 47 7.74 -12.92 -0.25
CA ARG A 47 8.10 -12.47 -1.59
C ARG A 47 8.07 -10.94 -1.70
N THR A 48 9.13 -10.41 -2.28
CA THR A 48 9.35 -9.00 -2.59
C THR A 48 9.35 -8.80 -4.10
N PHE A 49 8.74 -7.70 -4.54
CA PHE A 49 8.56 -7.30 -5.92
C PHE A 49 9.35 -6.02 -6.17
N LEU A 50 10.18 -6.03 -7.21
CA LEU A 50 10.95 -4.88 -7.67
C LEU A 50 10.31 -4.31 -8.93
N MET A 51 9.91 -3.05 -8.88
CA MET A 51 9.25 -2.34 -9.97
C MET A 51 10.12 -1.18 -10.42
N ASN A 52 10.59 -1.21 -11.66
CA ASN A 52 11.26 -0.07 -12.26
C ASN A 52 10.22 0.85 -12.90
N LEU A 53 10.30 2.14 -12.61
CA LEU A 53 9.50 3.19 -13.24
C LEU A 53 10.43 4.10 -14.02
N THR A 54 10.21 4.18 -15.33
CA THR A 54 10.98 5.04 -16.24
C THR A 54 10.06 6.09 -16.87
N VAL A 55 10.57 7.32 -17.00
CA VAL A 55 9.87 8.42 -17.67
C VAL A 55 10.79 9.02 -18.72
N ASP A 56 10.42 8.85 -19.99
CA ASP A 56 11.29 9.18 -21.13
C ASP A 56 11.72 10.66 -21.14
N MET A 57 10.81 11.60 -20.85
CA MET A 57 11.13 13.03 -20.88
C MET A 57 12.02 13.49 -19.73
N LEU A 58 11.91 12.83 -18.57
CA LEU A 58 12.77 13.13 -17.42
C LEU A 58 14.12 12.41 -17.54
N GLY A 59 14.19 11.35 -18.35
CA GLY A 59 15.39 10.52 -18.55
C GLY A 59 15.90 9.87 -17.28
N ILE A 60 15.03 9.73 -16.28
CA ILE A 60 15.33 9.08 -15.00
C ILE A 60 14.47 7.82 -14.86
N SER A 61 15.08 6.83 -14.25
CA SER A 61 14.43 5.59 -13.82
C SER A 61 14.59 5.46 -12.32
N VAL A 62 13.55 5.00 -11.64
CA VAL A 62 13.59 4.71 -10.20
C VAL A 62 13.07 3.31 -9.93
N GLU A 63 13.62 2.68 -8.91
CA GLU A 63 13.24 1.33 -8.51
C GLU A 63 12.41 1.37 -7.22
N GLY A 64 11.16 0.94 -7.34
CA GLY A 64 10.24 0.73 -6.24
C GLY A 64 10.27 -0.71 -5.72
N ILE A 65 10.11 -0.87 -4.42
CA ILE A 65 10.12 -2.17 -3.73
C ILE A 65 8.79 -2.34 -2.99
N GLY A 66 8.22 -3.54 -3.02
CA GLY A 66 7.03 -3.83 -2.22
C GLY A 66 6.77 -5.32 -2.05
N LEU A 67 5.97 -5.68 -1.04
CA LEU A 67 5.53 -7.06 -0.80
C LEU A 67 4.45 -7.52 -1.80
N THR A 68 3.92 -6.58 -2.58
CA THR A 68 2.96 -6.85 -3.65
C THR A 68 3.30 -6.02 -4.87
N LYS A 69 2.87 -6.46 -6.07
CA LYS A 69 3.03 -5.69 -7.31
C LYS A 69 2.42 -4.29 -7.22
N MET A 70 1.30 -4.15 -6.50
CA MET A 70 0.64 -2.87 -6.28
C MET A 70 1.46 -1.95 -5.37
N GLN A 71 2.04 -2.48 -4.29
CA GLN A 71 2.90 -1.72 -3.39
C GLN A 71 4.20 -1.30 -4.08
N ALA A 72 4.82 -2.19 -4.86
CA ALA A 72 6.04 -1.85 -5.61
C ALA A 72 5.80 -0.73 -6.65
N LYS A 73 4.64 -0.74 -7.34
CA LYS A 73 4.24 0.37 -8.24
C LYS A 73 4.08 1.69 -7.48
N HIS A 74 3.45 1.62 -6.32
CA HIS A 74 3.22 2.79 -5.48
C HIS A 74 4.53 3.38 -4.96
N ASP A 75 5.44 2.53 -4.49
CA ASP A 75 6.79 2.92 -4.05
C ASP A 75 7.62 3.53 -5.19
N ALA A 76 7.54 2.94 -6.39
CA ALA A 76 8.22 3.49 -7.57
C ALA A 76 7.69 4.89 -7.93
N ALA A 77 6.37 5.09 -7.96
CA ALA A 77 5.75 6.38 -8.23
C ALA A 77 6.15 7.43 -7.16
N TYR A 78 6.17 7.04 -5.89
CA TYR A 78 6.60 7.90 -4.79
C TYR A 78 8.06 8.34 -4.96
N LYS A 79 8.96 7.39 -5.15
CA LYS A 79 10.40 7.66 -5.36
C LYS A 79 10.62 8.55 -6.58
N MET A 80 9.85 8.38 -7.65
CA MET A 80 9.97 9.22 -8.84
C MET A 80 9.62 10.67 -8.54
N MET A 81 8.49 10.93 -7.87
CA MET A 81 8.13 12.29 -7.43
C MET A 81 9.18 12.88 -6.49
N PHE A 82 9.70 12.07 -5.58
CA PHE A 82 10.72 12.48 -4.63
C PHE A 82 12.02 12.85 -5.34
N GLN A 83 12.49 12.02 -6.27
CA GLN A 83 13.67 12.26 -7.10
C GLN A 83 13.54 13.56 -7.90
N ILE A 84 12.35 13.83 -8.45
CA ILE A 84 12.06 15.08 -9.17
C ILE A 84 12.23 16.28 -8.24
N ARG A 85 11.65 16.21 -7.03
CA ARG A 85 11.73 17.27 -6.02
C ARG A 85 13.15 17.48 -5.51
N GLU A 86 13.90 16.41 -5.24
CA GLU A 86 15.29 16.48 -4.79
C GLU A 86 16.20 17.05 -5.86
N THR A 87 16.04 16.61 -7.12
CA THR A 87 16.83 17.15 -8.23
C THR A 87 16.58 18.64 -8.42
N TYR A 88 15.31 19.06 -8.30
CA TYR A 88 14.95 20.48 -8.30
C TYR A 88 15.61 21.25 -7.15
N ARG A 89 15.52 20.73 -5.92
CA ARG A 89 16.07 21.38 -4.71
C ARG A 89 17.60 21.43 -4.72
N ALA A 90 18.25 20.43 -5.28
CA ALA A 90 19.69 20.41 -5.54
C ALA A 90 20.12 21.35 -6.68
N GLY A 91 19.15 21.95 -7.38
CA GLY A 91 19.42 22.85 -8.50
C GLY A 91 19.84 22.13 -9.79
N GLY A 92 19.62 20.82 -9.90
CA GLY A 92 19.88 20.05 -11.11
C GLY A 92 18.82 20.27 -12.20
N THR A 93 19.14 19.79 -13.41
CA THR A 93 18.20 19.66 -14.53
C THR A 93 17.95 18.18 -14.81
N LEU A 94 16.70 17.79 -15.02
CA LEU A 94 16.35 16.42 -15.39
C LEU A 94 16.36 16.29 -16.91
N ASN A 95 17.42 15.69 -17.43
CA ASN A 95 17.63 15.46 -18.86
C ASN A 95 17.28 16.70 -19.70
N SER A 96 16.13 16.71 -20.38
CA SER A 96 15.68 17.77 -21.29
C SER A 96 14.57 18.67 -20.71
N VAL A 97 14.23 18.53 -19.42
CA VAL A 97 13.16 19.31 -18.79
C VAL A 97 13.69 20.66 -18.31
N PRO A 98 13.14 21.79 -18.80
CA PRO A 98 13.55 23.11 -18.35
C PRO A 98 13.17 23.34 -16.88
N ARG A 99 14.01 24.07 -16.15
CA ARG A 99 13.82 24.35 -14.72
C ARG A 99 12.46 24.98 -14.42
N VAL A 100 11.93 25.81 -15.33
CA VAL A 100 10.59 26.41 -15.22
C VAL A 100 9.49 25.34 -15.12
N LYS A 101 9.56 24.27 -15.93
CA LYS A 101 8.63 23.14 -15.83
C LYS A 101 8.79 22.38 -14.51
N LEU A 102 10.02 22.21 -14.01
CA LEU A 102 10.28 21.56 -12.73
C LEU A 102 9.73 22.35 -11.54
N VAL A 103 9.84 23.69 -11.57
CA VAL A 103 9.24 24.58 -10.57
C VAL A 103 7.73 24.39 -10.54
N SER A 104 7.06 24.53 -11.69
CA SER A 104 5.60 24.37 -11.77
C SER A 104 5.13 22.96 -11.37
N CYS A 105 5.93 21.93 -11.66
CA CYS A 105 5.71 20.57 -11.21
C CYS A 105 5.76 20.44 -9.69
N CYS A 106 6.79 21.01 -9.05
CA CYS A 106 6.94 20.98 -7.59
C CYS A 106 5.82 21.76 -6.90
N GLU A 107 5.47 22.95 -7.39
CA GLU A 107 4.35 23.75 -6.86
C GLU A 107 3.02 22.99 -6.99
N TRP A 108 2.81 22.27 -8.09
CA TRP A 108 1.62 21.45 -8.26
C TRP A 108 1.59 20.25 -7.31
N LEU A 109 2.72 19.57 -7.10
CA LEU A 109 2.84 18.49 -6.12
C LEU A 109 2.51 18.97 -4.70
N GLU A 110 3.00 20.15 -4.31
CA GLU A 110 2.69 20.75 -3.00
C GLU A 110 1.21 21.11 -2.88
N LYS A 111 0.60 21.60 -3.96
CA LYS A 111 -0.84 21.89 -4.02
C LYS A 111 -1.71 20.64 -3.97
N CYS A 112 -1.24 19.52 -4.50
CA CYS A 112 -1.93 18.23 -4.42
C CYS A 112 -1.91 17.60 -3.02
N GLY A 113 -1.09 18.11 -2.10
CA GLY A 113 -1.05 17.64 -0.71
C GLY A 113 -0.51 16.22 -0.52
N THR A 114 -0.02 15.57 -1.57
CA THR A 114 0.34 14.15 -1.60
C THR A 114 1.66 13.81 -0.91
N LEU A 115 2.47 14.82 -0.56
CA LEU A 115 3.75 14.63 0.17
C LEU A 115 3.66 15.05 1.64
N LYS A 116 2.47 15.37 2.17
CA LYS A 116 2.30 15.81 3.56
C LYS A 116 2.19 14.68 4.58
N GLU A 117 1.96 13.45 4.15
CA GLU A 117 1.90 12.31 5.05
C GLU A 117 3.07 11.39 4.76
N ASP A 118 3.75 11.00 5.86
CA ASP A 118 4.89 10.10 6.02
C ASP A 118 5.30 9.39 4.72
N ILE A 119 6.59 9.50 4.33
CA ILE A 119 7.23 8.54 3.43
C ILE A 119 6.66 7.17 3.83
N PRO A 120 5.85 6.48 2.99
CA PRO A 120 5.44 5.14 3.34
C PRO A 120 6.76 4.39 3.45
N LYS A 121 7.17 4.13 4.69
CA LYS A 121 8.46 3.48 4.96
C LYS A 121 8.50 2.26 4.03
N PRO A 122 9.62 2.03 3.32
CA PRO A 122 9.77 0.77 2.62
C PRO A 122 9.37 -0.33 3.61
N PRO A 123 8.62 -1.37 3.20
CA PRO A 123 8.26 -2.45 4.11
C PRO A 123 9.55 -3.21 4.44
N THR A 124 10.40 -2.65 5.29
CA THR A 124 11.65 -3.25 5.73
C THR A 124 11.40 -4.35 6.75
N GLU A 125 10.13 -4.58 7.11
CA GLU A 125 9.77 -5.66 8.00
C GLU A 125 8.58 -6.39 7.40
N PRO A 126 8.59 -7.74 7.34
CA PRO A 126 7.33 -8.45 7.41
C PRO A 126 6.68 -7.91 8.68
N THR A 127 5.74 -6.98 8.55
CA THR A 127 4.96 -6.54 9.72
C THR A 127 4.38 -7.82 10.27
N LEU A 128 4.98 -8.34 11.34
CA LEU A 128 4.59 -9.55 12.02
C LEU A 128 3.21 -9.23 12.54
N ASN A 129 2.23 -9.48 11.68
CA ASN A 129 0.86 -9.15 11.95
C ASN A 129 0.45 -10.11 13.08
N PRO A 130 -0.42 -9.69 14.01
CA PRO A 130 -0.74 -10.53 15.16
C PRO A 130 -1.21 -11.94 14.77
N ALA A 131 -1.83 -12.09 13.59
CA ALA A 131 -2.18 -13.38 13.03
C ALA A 131 -0.98 -14.23 12.60
N GLY A 132 0.09 -13.62 12.08
CA GLY A 132 1.36 -14.28 11.78
C GLY A 132 2.07 -14.72 13.05
N VAL A 133 2.22 -13.81 14.02
CA VAL A 133 2.79 -14.11 15.35
C VAL A 133 2.04 -15.27 16.03
N LEU A 134 0.71 -15.22 16.04
CA LEU A 134 -0.11 -16.30 16.60
C LEU A 134 0.12 -17.64 15.90
N THR A 135 0.27 -17.62 14.57
CA THR A 135 0.51 -18.84 13.79
C THR A 135 1.86 -19.44 14.15
N GLU A 136 2.92 -18.63 14.24
CA GLU A 136 4.26 -19.07 14.62
C GLU A 136 4.32 -19.59 16.06
N TRP A 137 3.66 -18.88 16.98
CA TRP A 137 3.51 -19.31 18.37
C TRP A 137 2.81 -20.68 18.44
N CYS A 138 1.71 -20.84 17.69
CA CYS A 138 0.98 -22.10 17.61
C CYS A 138 1.85 -23.22 17.02
N LEU A 139 2.61 -22.97 15.95
CA LEU A 139 3.49 -23.97 15.35
C LEU A 139 4.62 -24.41 16.29
N THR A 140 5.07 -23.51 17.18
CA THR A 140 6.18 -23.77 18.09
C THR A 140 5.72 -24.49 19.37
N ARG A 141 4.52 -24.16 19.87
CA ARG A 141 4.06 -24.59 21.21
C ARG A 141 2.81 -25.49 21.19
N LEU A 142 2.04 -25.46 20.12
CA LEU A 142 0.81 -26.24 19.96
C LEU A 142 0.90 -27.17 18.74
N SER A 143 0.03 -28.16 18.67
CA SER A 143 -0.13 -29.02 17.49
C SER A 143 -1.31 -28.61 16.61
N ASN A 144 -2.03 -27.53 16.96
CA ASN A 144 -3.20 -27.04 16.23
C ASN A 144 -3.02 -25.58 15.78
N LEU A 145 -3.55 -25.27 14.59
CA LEU A 145 -3.53 -23.93 14.03
C LEU A 145 -4.83 -23.17 14.35
N PRO A 146 -4.78 -21.83 14.42
CA PRO A 146 -5.96 -21.01 14.66
C PRO A 146 -6.94 -21.03 13.48
N ASP A 147 -8.21 -21.35 13.72
CA ASP A 147 -9.31 -21.30 12.75
C ASP A 147 -9.97 -19.92 12.77
N TYR A 148 -10.07 -19.26 11.60
CA TYR A 148 -10.64 -17.93 11.49
C TYR A 148 -11.95 -17.95 10.69
N ARG A 149 -13.01 -17.37 11.24
CA ARG A 149 -14.32 -17.28 10.55
C ARG A 149 -14.93 -15.90 10.67
N VAL A 150 -15.45 -15.39 9.56
CA VAL A 150 -16.24 -14.15 9.57
C VAL A 150 -17.61 -14.48 10.11
N VAL A 151 -17.96 -13.91 11.25
CA VAL A 151 -19.24 -14.18 11.94
C VAL A 151 -20.31 -13.15 11.61
N ARG A 152 -19.92 -11.89 11.42
CA ARG A 152 -20.85 -10.82 11.05
C ARG A 152 -20.14 -9.75 10.22
N THR A 153 -20.90 -9.10 9.35
CA THR A 153 -20.49 -7.87 8.66
C THR A 153 -21.58 -6.85 8.91
N SER A 154 -21.19 -5.66 9.37
CA SER A 154 -22.11 -4.56 9.67
C SER A 154 -21.63 -3.28 8.97
N GLY A 155 -22.49 -2.26 8.93
CA GLY A 155 -22.17 -0.95 8.36
C GLY A 155 -22.52 -0.80 6.87
N PRO A 156 -22.58 0.45 6.38
CA PRO A 156 -22.97 0.77 5.01
C PRO A 156 -21.90 0.33 4.01
N SER A 157 -22.25 0.26 2.72
CA SER A 157 -21.35 -0.21 1.64
C SER A 157 -20.00 0.50 1.59
N HIS A 158 -19.96 1.78 1.98
CA HIS A 158 -18.77 2.63 2.04
C HIS A 158 -18.04 2.63 3.39
N SER A 159 -18.57 1.96 4.42
CA SER A 159 -17.95 1.84 5.75
C SER A 159 -18.32 0.50 6.41
N LYS A 160 -17.98 -0.61 5.74
CA LYS A 160 -18.24 -1.96 6.27
C LYS A 160 -17.26 -2.31 7.40
N THR A 161 -17.81 -2.75 8.52
CA THR A 161 -17.11 -3.36 9.63
C THR A 161 -17.27 -4.87 9.57
N TYR A 162 -16.16 -5.58 9.56
CA TYR A 162 -16.11 -7.04 9.59
C TYR A 162 -15.79 -7.49 11.01
N PHE A 163 -16.44 -8.55 11.44
CA PHE A 163 -16.16 -9.21 12.72
C PHE A 163 -15.73 -10.64 12.42
N MET A 164 -14.58 -11.00 12.97
CA MET A 164 -13.89 -12.26 12.74
C MET A 164 -13.71 -12.95 14.09
N THR A 165 -14.09 -14.21 14.18
CA THR A 165 -13.70 -15.06 15.31
C THR A 165 -12.42 -15.83 14.99
N CYS A 166 -11.57 -15.99 16.00
CA CYS A 166 -10.39 -16.83 15.99
C CYS A 166 -10.58 -17.94 17.03
N LYS A 167 -10.61 -19.19 16.60
CA LYS A 167 -10.71 -20.36 17.47
C LYS A 167 -9.37 -21.09 17.52
N LEU A 168 -8.87 -21.35 18.73
CA LEU A 168 -7.63 -22.09 18.95
C LEU A 168 -7.83 -23.03 20.14
N GLY A 169 -7.88 -24.34 19.88
CA GLY A 169 -8.28 -25.33 20.87
C GLY A 169 -9.68 -25.04 21.43
N ASP A 170 -9.75 -24.85 22.75
CA ASP A 170 -10.98 -24.52 23.48
C ASP A 170 -11.26 -23.01 23.57
N ARG A 171 -10.34 -22.18 23.08
CA ARG A 171 -10.41 -20.72 23.18
C ARG A 171 -11.03 -20.14 21.94
N VAL A 172 -11.84 -19.11 22.11
CA VAL A 172 -12.44 -18.34 21.02
C VAL A 172 -12.33 -16.86 21.32
N THR A 173 -11.78 -16.09 20.39
CA THR A 173 -11.74 -14.62 20.47
C THR A 173 -12.46 -14.00 19.29
N GLU A 174 -12.98 -12.78 19.47
CA GLU A 174 -13.60 -12.00 18.40
C GLU A 174 -12.83 -10.69 18.18
N GLY A 175 -12.49 -10.40 16.93
CA GLY A 175 -11.90 -9.14 16.49
C GLY A 175 -12.76 -8.45 15.46
N GLU A 176 -12.78 -7.12 15.51
CA GLU A 176 -13.49 -6.27 14.56
C GLU A 176 -12.51 -5.44 13.73
N GLY A 177 -12.89 -5.05 12.53
CA GLY A 177 -12.07 -4.17 11.70
C GLY A 177 -12.76 -3.72 10.41
N LYS A 178 -12.25 -2.64 9.83
CA LYS A 178 -12.75 -2.07 8.56
C LYS A 178 -12.49 -2.97 7.34
N SER A 179 -11.74 -4.05 7.50
CA SER A 179 -11.47 -5.07 6.48
C SER A 179 -11.36 -6.45 7.12
N LYS A 180 -11.57 -7.51 6.32
CA LYS A 180 -11.36 -8.90 6.78
C LYS A 180 -9.96 -9.13 7.35
N LYS A 181 -8.93 -8.50 6.78
CA LYS A 181 -7.53 -8.57 7.25
C LYS A 181 -7.37 -7.87 8.61
N ALA A 182 -7.94 -6.68 8.77
CA ALA A 182 -7.90 -5.96 10.04
C ALA A 182 -8.62 -6.74 11.15
N ALA A 183 -9.84 -7.23 10.89
CA ALA A 183 -10.60 -8.03 11.85
C ALA A 183 -9.86 -9.31 12.26
N LYS A 184 -9.21 -9.99 11.30
CA LYS A 184 -8.36 -11.16 11.56
C LYS A 184 -7.19 -10.82 12.50
N ASN A 185 -6.49 -9.73 12.22
CA ASN A 185 -5.36 -9.30 13.05
C ASN A 185 -5.81 -8.93 14.47
N VAL A 186 -6.94 -8.25 14.64
CA VAL A 186 -7.47 -7.92 15.97
C VAL A 186 -7.87 -9.18 16.74
N ALA A 187 -8.53 -10.14 16.09
CA ALA A 187 -8.92 -11.41 16.72
C ALA A 187 -7.70 -12.20 17.19
N ALA A 188 -6.66 -12.27 16.34
CA ALA A 188 -5.41 -12.94 16.66
C ALA A 188 -4.63 -12.25 17.79
N GLY A 189 -4.59 -10.91 17.81
CA GLY A 189 -3.94 -10.16 18.89
C GLY A 189 -4.58 -10.43 20.25
N LYS A 190 -5.91 -10.49 20.31
CA LYS A 190 -6.63 -10.88 21.54
C LYS A 190 -6.34 -12.32 21.96
N MET A 191 -6.20 -13.24 21.00
CA MET A 191 -5.86 -14.63 21.30
C MET A 191 -4.46 -14.73 21.89
N LEU A 192 -3.48 -14.01 21.33
CA LEU A 192 -2.12 -13.94 21.88
C LEU A 192 -2.10 -13.43 23.32
N GLN A 193 -2.85 -12.37 23.63
CA GLN A 193 -2.93 -11.86 25.00
C GLN A 193 -3.46 -12.91 25.99
N ILE A 194 -4.51 -13.64 25.61
CA ILE A 194 -5.06 -14.73 26.46
C ILE A 194 -4.04 -15.87 26.63
N LEU A 195 -3.25 -16.17 25.59
CA LEU A 195 -2.20 -17.18 25.68
C LEU A 195 -1.04 -16.72 26.58
N GLU A 196 -0.65 -15.44 26.51
CA GLU A 196 0.40 -14.86 27.35
C GLU A 196 -0.04 -14.76 28.82
N ASP A 197 -1.29 -14.35 29.09
CA ASP A 197 -1.81 -14.21 30.46
C ASP A 197 -1.96 -15.55 31.19
N GLU A 198 -2.17 -16.67 30.48
CA GLU A 198 -2.29 -18.01 31.08
C GLU A 198 -0.95 -18.74 31.25
N GLU A 199 0.16 -18.20 30.74
CA GLU A 199 1.51 -18.71 30.99
C GLU A 199 2.17 -18.09 32.24
N LEU A 200 1.48 -17.14 32.92
CA LEU A 200 1.85 -16.56 34.21
C LEU A 200 1.09 -17.22 35.38
#